data_AF-A0A7C6YGG8-F1
#
_entry.id   AF-A0A7C6YGG8-F1
#
_cell.length_a   1.000
_cell.length_b   1.000
_cell.length_c   1.000
_cell.angle_alpha   90.00
_cell.angle_beta   90.00
_cell.angle_gamma   90.00
#
_symmetry.space_group_name_H-M   'P 1'
#
loop_
_entity.id
_entity.type
_entity.pdbx_description
1 polymer ?
#
loop_
_entity_poly.entity_id
_entity_poly.type
_entity_poly.pdbx_seq_one_letter_code
_entity_poly.pdbx_strand_id
1 'polypeptide(L)'
;MKVTVLIENTAPETLIEEWGLSLHIEHEGMHFLLDTGASGHFAENAERLGIDLEQVGAGVLSHAHNDHSDGMDVFFEINDSAPFYIRRGAGENCYTQYGEDMVYEGIPKGWLGRFASRIAYAEGNVEIRPGVWLLPHTTPGLEETGRRAHMFVERDGEMVPDDLSHEQSLVFDTENGLVIFNSCSHAGADVIVREAAEALPGRPILAMIGGFHLFDTPQDEVRALAERLAATGVRHVITGHCTGEASYETIRSAPGPLVSYLGTGSVFSF
;
A
#
# COMPACT_ATOMS: atom_id res chain seq x y z
N MET A 1 13.12 6.78 11.61
CA MET A 1 11.77 6.21 11.38
C MET A 1 11.81 4.73 11.73
N LYS A 2 10.72 4.19 12.29
CA LYS A 2 10.56 2.75 12.53
C LYS A 2 9.26 2.26 11.89
N VAL A 3 9.33 1.14 11.18
CA VAL A 3 8.18 0.50 10.52
C VAL A 3 8.01 -0.88 11.13
N THR A 4 6.79 -1.24 11.51
CA THR A 4 6.44 -2.58 11.99
C THR A 4 5.30 -3.14 11.14
N VAL A 5 5.51 -4.34 10.60
CA VAL A 5 4.50 -5.05 9.80
C VAL A 5 3.49 -5.68 10.75
N LEU A 6 2.25 -5.19 10.74
CA LEU A 6 1.18 -5.67 11.62
C LEU A 6 0.49 -6.90 11.04
N ILE A 7 0.27 -6.94 9.73
CA ILE A 7 -0.28 -8.11 9.05
C ILE A 7 0.31 -8.20 7.64
N GLU A 8 0.57 -9.41 7.22
CA GLU A 8 1.07 -9.79 5.90
C GLU A 8 0.77 -11.29 5.67
N ASN A 9 0.94 -11.75 4.44
CA ASN A 9 0.67 -13.12 3.98
C ASN A 9 1.53 -14.20 4.65
N THR A 10 2.57 -13.81 5.39
CA THR A 10 3.42 -14.71 6.17
C THR A 10 3.58 -14.21 7.59
N ALA A 11 3.67 -15.13 8.55
CA ALA A 11 3.94 -14.81 9.95
C ALA A 11 4.78 -15.88 10.67
N PRO A 12 5.53 -15.50 11.72
CA PRO A 12 6.01 -16.46 12.71
C PRO A 12 4.84 -17.05 13.50
N GLU A 13 5.01 -18.24 14.10
CA GLU A 13 3.96 -18.97 14.83
C GLU A 13 3.26 -18.16 15.96
N THR A 14 3.90 -17.12 16.47
CA THR A 14 3.36 -16.26 17.54
C THR A 14 2.38 -15.20 17.03
N LEU A 15 2.34 -14.95 15.73
CA LEU A 15 1.53 -13.92 15.08
C LEU A 15 0.57 -14.57 14.08
N ILE A 16 -0.40 -13.79 13.62
CA ILE A 16 -1.38 -14.22 12.62
C ILE A 16 -0.88 -13.77 11.23
N GLU A 17 -1.06 -14.61 10.21
CA GLU A 17 -0.92 -14.24 8.80
C GLU A 17 -2.29 -14.20 8.13
N GLU A 18 -2.44 -13.34 7.13
CA GLU A 18 -3.59 -13.36 6.23
C GLU A 18 -3.20 -12.75 4.87
N TRP A 19 -3.99 -13.02 3.83
CA TRP A 19 -3.84 -12.27 2.60
C TRP A 19 -4.32 -10.83 2.84
N GLY A 20 -3.37 -9.91 3.04
CA GLY A 20 -3.62 -8.50 3.30
C GLY A 20 -2.36 -7.81 3.80
N LEU A 21 -2.41 -6.48 3.93
CA LEU A 21 -1.28 -5.71 4.45
C LEU A 21 -1.74 -4.66 5.46
N SER A 22 -0.97 -4.47 6.53
CA SER A 22 -1.06 -3.32 7.43
C SER A 22 0.29 -3.04 8.05
N LEU A 23 0.68 -1.76 8.04
CA LEU A 23 1.95 -1.29 8.58
C LEU A 23 1.72 -0.20 9.64
N HIS A 24 2.37 -0.34 10.78
CA HIS A 24 2.50 0.73 11.76
C HIS A 24 3.83 1.45 11.54
N ILE A 25 3.78 2.79 11.46
CA ILE A 25 4.94 3.63 11.13
C ILE A 25 5.12 4.69 12.22
N GLU A 26 6.31 4.73 12.83
CA GLU A 26 6.73 5.73 13.79
C GLU A 26 7.71 6.71 13.12
N HIS A 27 7.37 7.99 13.10
CA HIS A 27 8.19 9.05 12.53
C HIS A 27 8.05 10.35 13.33
N GLU A 28 9.18 10.89 13.80
CA GLU A 28 9.24 12.15 14.57
C GLU A 28 8.27 12.22 15.78
N GLY A 29 8.09 11.09 16.47
CA GLY A 29 7.18 10.99 17.63
C GLY A 29 5.69 10.89 17.26
N MET A 30 5.38 10.78 15.96
CA MET A 30 4.04 10.53 15.43
C MET A 30 3.90 9.08 14.97
N HIS A 31 2.67 8.57 15.07
CA HIS A 31 2.30 7.21 14.70
C HIS A 31 1.32 7.24 13.52
N PHE A 32 1.55 6.40 12.52
CA PHE A 32 0.72 6.27 11.35
C PHE A 32 0.32 4.80 11.16
N LEU A 33 -0.86 4.58 10.63
CA LEU A 33 -1.33 3.27 10.18
C LEU A 33 -1.52 3.32 8.67
N LEU A 34 -0.85 2.44 7.93
CA LEU A 34 -1.10 2.23 6.52
C LEU A 34 -1.84 0.90 6.36
N ASP A 35 -3.05 0.96 5.81
CA ASP A 35 -3.98 -0.15 5.61
C ASP A 35 -4.36 -0.92 6.87
N THR A 36 -5.32 -1.81 6.72
CA THR A 36 -5.97 -2.53 7.83
C THR A 36 -6.16 -4.02 7.55
N GLY A 37 -5.48 -4.57 6.54
CA GLY A 37 -5.64 -5.98 6.19
C GLY A 37 -7.05 -6.33 5.70
N ALA A 38 -7.31 -7.64 5.67
CA ALA A 38 -8.59 -8.23 5.27
C ALA A 38 -9.54 -8.46 6.46
N SER A 39 -9.09 -8.17 7.69
CA SER A 39 -9.85 -8.42 8.91
C SER A 39 -9.30 -7.64 10.11
N GLY A 40 -9.80 -7.90 11.32
CA GLY A 40 -9.25 -7.36 12.58
C GLY A 40 -7.89 -7.94 13.01
N HIS A 41 -7.32 -8.91 12.30
CA HIS A 41 -6.08 -9.58 12.73
C HIS A 41 -4.86 -8.64 12.83
N PHE A 42 -4.80 -7.56 12.04
CA PHE A 42 -3.74 -6.55 12.19
C PHE A 42 -3.74 -5.93 13.59
N ALA A 43 -4.92 -5.72 14.19
CA ALA A 43 -5.06 -5.16 15.52
C ALA A 43 -4.68 -6.18 16.61
N GLU A 44 -5.03 -7.46 16.43
CA GLU A 44 -4.56 -8.53 17.32
C GLU A 44 -3.03 -8.64 17.30
N ASN A 45 -2.41 -8.57 16.12
CA ASN A 45 -0.97 -8.57 16.01
C ASN A 45 -0.36 -7.29 16.61
N ALA A 46 -0.98 -6.12 16.46
CA ALA A 46 -0.55 -4.90 17.13
C ALA A 46 -0.50 -5.09 18.66
N GLU A 47 -1.54 -5.66 19.25
CA GLU A 47 -1.57 -5.99 20.69
C GLU A 47 -0.42 -6.94 21.09
N ARG A 48 -0.22 -8.03 20.32
CA ARG A 48 0.87 -9.00 20.56
C ARG A 48 2.26 -8.38 20.44
N LEU A 49 2.41 -7.40 19.57
CA LEU A 49 3.66 -6.65 19.34
C LEU A 49 3.83 -5.47 20.31
N GLY A 50 2.86 -5.22 21.20
CA GLY A 50 2.89 -4.12 22.15
C GLY A 50 2.71 -2.73 21.51
N ILE A 51 2.02 -2.67 20.37
CA ILE A 51 1.69 -1.44 19.64
C ILE A 51 0.29 -0.99 20.04
N ASP A 52 0.19 0.23 20.53
CA ASP A 52 -1.05 0.86 20.93
C ASP A 52 -1.65 1.66 19.75
N LEU A 53 -2.68 1.11 19.12
CA LEU A 53 -3.35 1.73 17.97
C LEU A 53 -4.16 2.99 18.35
N GLU A 54 -4.46 3.23 19.63
CA GLU A 54 -5.06 4.50 20.07
C GLU A 54 -4.12 5.69 19.85
N GLN A 55 -2.80 5.45 19.82
CA GLN A 55 -1.79 6.49 19.61
C GLN A 55 -1.59 6.88 18.15
N VAL A 56 -2.17 6.11 17.20
CA VAL A 56 -2.12 6.46 15.77
C VAL A 56 -2.74 7.84 15.56
N GLY A 57 -1.97 8.75 14.98
CA GLY A 57 -2.40 10.12 14.70
C GLY A 57 -2.98 10.32 13.31
N ALA A 58 -2.76 9.36 12.40
CA ALA A 58 -3.35 9.34 11.06
C ALA A 58 -3.35 7.90 10.51
N GLY A 59 -4.51 7.44 10.04
CA GLY A 59 -4.61 6.23 9.22
C GLY A 59 -4.64 6.59 7.73
N VAL A 60 -4.19 5.69 6.87
CA VAL A 60 -4.14 5.88 5.42
C VAL A 60 -4.56 4.58 4.76
N LEU A 61 -5.50 4.65 3.82
CA LEU A 61 -5.78 3.56 2.89
C LEU A 61 -4.98 3.77 1.61
N SER A 62 -4.14 2.81 1.25
CA SER A 62 -3.34 2.82 0.04
C SER A 62 -4.23 2.77 -1.21
N HIS A 63 -5.23 1.89 -1.23
CA HIS A 63 -6.16 1.71 -2.34
C HIS A 63 -7.42 0.95 -1.90
N ALA A 64 -8.45 0.93 -2.73
CA ALA A 64 -9.81 0.54 -2.36
C ALA A 64 -10.09 -0.97 -2.43
N HIS A 65 -9.12 -1.84 -2.16
CA HIS A 65 -9.33 -3.30 -2.11
C HIS A 65 -9.57 -3.82 -0.68
N ASN A 66 -10.30 -4.93 -0.58
CA ASN A 66 -10.79 -5.52 0.66
C ASN A 66 -9.65 -6.04 1.57
N ASP A 67 -8.57 -6.55 0.99
CA ASP A 67 -7.38 -7.01 1.70
C ASP A 67 -6.51 -5.88 2.30
N HIS A 68 -6.96 -4.64 2.13
CA HIS A 68 -6.39 -3.44 2.74
C HIS A 68 -7.42 -2.67 3.59
N SER A 69 -8.72 -2.82 3.32
CA SER A 69 -9.78 -1.97 3.87
C SER A 69 -10.74 -2.67 4.82
N ASP A 70 -10.80 -4.00 4.85
CA ASP A 70 -11.81 -4.74 5.63
C ASP A 70 -11.56 -4.71 7.14
N GLY A 71 -10.38 -4.26 7.60
CA GLY A 71 -10.12 -4.01 9.02
C GLY A 71 -10.41 -2.58 9.49
N MET A 72 -10.92 -1.69 8.61
CA MET A 72 -11.15 -0.28 8.96
C MET A 72 -12.13 -0.10 10.12
N ASP A 73 -13.17 -0.93 10.20
CA ASP A 73 -14.15 -0.85 11.29
C ASP A 73 -13.50 -1.11 12.66
N VAL A 74 -12.64 -2.12 12.76
CA VAL A 74 -11.85 -2.43 13.95
C VAL A 74 -10.93 -1.26 14.32
N PHE A 75 -10.25 -0.65 13.35
CA PHE A 75 -9.44 0.54 13.62
C PHE A 75 -10.30 1.70 14.18
N PHE A 76 -11.48 1.93 13.62
CA PHE A 76 -12.37 3.01 14.07
C PHE A 76 -13.02 2.76 15.43
N GLU A 77 -13.14 1.49 15.85
CA GLU A 77 -13.57 1.12 17.20
C GLU A 77 -12.48 1.35 18.24
N ILE A 78 -11.21 1.08 17.90
CA ILE A 78 -10.06 1.26 18.79
C ILE A 78 -9.67 2.73 18.90
N ASN A 79 -9.52 3.41 17.76
CA ASN A 79 -9.06 4.78 17.69
C ASN A 79 -10.24 5.70 17.34
N ASP A 80 -10.57 6.67 18.19
CA ASP A 80 -11.75 7.53 18.04
C ASP A 80 -11.48 8.90 17.38
N SER A 81 -10.21 9.24 17.13
CA SER A 81 -9.80 10.62 16.82
C SER A 81 -8.97 10.78 15.54
N ALA A 82 -8.20 9.76 15.14
CA ALA A 82 -7.35 9.85 13.97
C ALA A 82 -8.20 10.01 12.70
N PRO A 83 -7.86 10.98 11.81
CA PRO A 83 -8.39 10.98 10.45
C PRO A 83 -7.85 9.77 9.69
N PHE A 84 -8.69 9.21 8.82
CA PHE A 84 -8.34 8.10 7.95
C PHE A 84 -8.37 8.55 6.49
N TYR A 85 -7.20 8.69 5.90
CA TYR A 85 -7.03 9.29 4.59
C TYR A 85 -7.28 8.29 3.48
N ILE A 86 -8.14 8.66 2.54
CA ILE A 86 -8.48 7.84 1.36
C ILE A 86 -8.45 8.75 0.13
N ARG A 87 -8.06 8.26 -1.05
CA ARG A 87 -8.16 9.08 -2.27
C ARG A 87 -9.60 9.43 -2.61
N ARG A 88 -9.81 10.64 -3.13
CA ARG A 88 -11.12 11.05 -3.67
C ARG A 88 -11.64 10.12 -4.78
N GLY A 89 -10.75 9.46 -5.51
CA GLY A 89 -11.11 8.46 -6.54
C GLY A 89 -11.56 7.11 -5.98
N ALA A 90 -11.39 6.85 -4.68
CA ALA A 90 -11.81 5.60 -4.06
C ALA A 90 -13.33 5.52 -3.91
N GLY A 91 -13.86 4.33 -4.21
CA GLY A 91 -15.26 3.98 -4.05
C GLY A 91 -15.42 2.56 -3.53
N GLU A 92 -16.66 2.19 -3.23
CA GLU A 92 -17.04 0.82 -2.90
C GLU A 92 -17.42 0.10 -4.20
N ASN A 93 -16.47 -0.01 -5.14
CA ASN A 93 -16.79 -0.40 -6.52
C ASN A 93 -15.68 -1.14 -7.26
N CYS A 94 -14.65 -1.67 -6.58
CA CYS A 94 -13.61 -2.48 -7.21
C CYS A 94 -14.05 -3.95 -7.39
N TYR A 95 -13.65 -4.53 -8.52
CA TYR A 95 -13.94 -5.91 -8.91
C TYR A 95 -12.72 -6.50 -9.63
N THR A 96 -12.43 -7.77 -9.38
CA THR A 96 -11.52 -8.57 -10.21
C THR A 96 -12.32 -9.52 -11.09
N GLN A 97 -11.87 -9.66 -12.34
CA GLN A 97 -12.46 -10.57 -13.32
C GLN A 97 -11.81 -11.96 -13.24
N TYR A 98 -12.62 -12.99 -12.99
CA TYR A 98 -12.22 -14.39 -13.08
C TYR A 98 -13.01 -15.10 -14.17
N GLY A 99 -12.41 -15.25 -15.36
CA GLY A 99 -13.11 -15.80 -16.52
C GLY A 99 -14.26 -14.87 -16.96
N GLU A 100 -15.50 -15.36 -16.86
CA GLU A 100 -16.70 -14.56 -17.17
C GLU A 100 -17.27 -13.85 -15.93
N ASP A 101 -16.82 -14.21 -14.73
CA ASP A 101 -17.34 -13.69 -13.47
C ASP A 101 -16.63 -12.40 -13.05
N MET A 102 -17.40 -11.46 -12.50
CA MET A 102 -16.89 -10.28 -11.81
C MET A 102 -17.05 -10.48 -10.30
N VAL A 103 -15.94 -10.58 -9.59
CA VAL A 103 -15.92 -10.77 -8.13
C VAL A 103 -15.64 -9.45 -7.47
N TYR A 104 -16.51 -9.07 -6.52
CA TYR A 104 -16.32 -7.85 -5.76
C TYR A 104 -15.11 -7.98 -4.83
N GLU A 105 -14.21 -7.01 -4.91
CA GLU A 105 -13.01 -6.93 -4.06
C GLU A 105 -12.81 -5.53 -3.47
N GLY A 106 -13.79 -4.63 -3.64
CA GLY A 106 -13.69 -3.28 -3.13
C GLY A 106 -13.95 -3.15 -1.63
N ILE A 107 -13.75 -1.93 -1.12
CA ILE A 107 -14.15 -1.51 0.24
C ILE A 107 -15.58 -2.01 0.55
N PRO A 108 -15.88 -2.61 1.70
CA PRO A 108 -17.20 -3.20 1.92
C PRO A 108 -18.35 -2.20 1.72
N LYS A 109 -19.41 -2.64 1.05
CA LYS A 109 -20.53 -1.77 0.66
C LYS A 109 -21.17 -1.10 1.90
N GLY A 110 -21.37 0.20 1.85
CA GLY A 110 -21.91 1.07 2.89
C GLY A 110 -20.87 1.64 3.87
N TRP A 111 -19.60 1.24 3.82
CA TRP A 111 -18.58 1.67 4.78
C TRP A 111 -18.16 3.13 4.63
N LEU A 112 -18.00 3.64 3.41
CA LEU A 112 -17.69 5.05 3.18
C LEU A 112 -18.79 5.96 3.75
N GLY A 113 -20.05 5.52 3.66
CA GLY A 113 -21.18 6.20 4.29
C GLY A 113 -21.20 6.06 5.81
N ARG A 114 -20.99 4.84 6.32
CA ARG A 114 -21.00 4.53 7.77
C ARG A 114 -19.90 5.28 8.52
N PHE A 115 -18.72 5.42 7.92
CA PHE A 115 -17.53 6.01 8.54
C PHE A 115 -17.18 7.39 7.97
N ALA A 116 -18.12 8.06 7.31
CA ALA A 116 -17.89 9.35 6.65
C ALA A 116 -17.26 10.42 7.56
N SER A 117 -17.56 10.43 8.86
CA SER A 117 -16.98 11.38 9.82
C SER A 117 -15.52 11.12 10.16
N ARG A 118 -15.01 9.92 9.85
CA ARG A 118 -13.62 9.50 10.09
C ARG A 118 -12.74 9.61 8.84
N ILE A 119 -13.37 9.61 7.67
CA ILE A 119 -12.67 9.60 6.38
C ILE A 119 -12.29 11.03 5.95
N ALA A 120 -11.02 11.21 5.61
CA ALA A 120 -10.49 12.43 5.02
C ALA A 120 -10.08 12.16 3.57
N TYR A 121 -10.80 12.75 2.61
CA TYR A 121 -10.46 12.55 1.20
C TYR A 121 -9.23 13.36 0.77
N ALA A 122 -8.20 12.68 0.26
CA ALA A 122 -7.02 13.28 -0.32
C ALA A 122 -7.20 13.54 -1.82
N GLU A 123 -6.82 14.74 -2.27
CA GLU A 123 -6.92 15.19 -3.65
C GLU A 123 -5.66 15.98 -4.03
N GLY A 124 -5.10 15.70 -5.21
CA GLY A 124 -3.76 16.17 -5.57
C GLY A 124 -2.67 15.63 -4.63
N ASN A 125 -1.53 16.33 -4.54
CA ASN A 125 -0.48 16.02 -3.58
C ASN A 125 -0.85 16.66 -2.23
N VAL A 126 -1.00 15.85 -1.18
CA VAL A 126 -1.44 16.33 0.14
C VAL A 126 -0.34 16.11 1.16
N GLU A 127 0.18 17.18 1.75
CA GLU A 127 1.06 17.10 2.92
C GLU A 127 0.19 17.00 4.18
N ILE A 128 0.07 15.80 4.74
CA ILE A 128 -0.77 15.56 5.94
C ILE A 128 -0.07 15.98 7.23
N ARG A 129 1.27 16.02 7.21
CA ARG A 129 2.17 16.54 8.24
C ARG A 129 3.45 17.04 7.58
N PRO A 130 4.22 17.94 8.20
CA PRO A 130 5.52 18.35 7.65
C PRO A 130 6.37 17.14 7.24
N GLY A 131 6.71 17.06 5.95
CA GLY A 131 7.49 15.95 5.40
C GLY A 131 6.73 14.64 5.17
N VAL A 132 5.41 14.58 5.40
CA VAL A 132 4.58 13.38 5.19
C VAL A 132 3.50 13.66 4.15
N TRP A 133 3.61 12.97 3.01
CA TRP A 133 2.86 13.25 1.80
C TRP A 133 1.99 12.07 1.40
N LEU A 134 0.81 12.37 0.86
CA LEU A 134 -0.02 11.46 0.11
C LEU A 134 0.03 11.87 -1.35
N LEU A 135 0.57 10.99 -2.19
CA LEU A 135 0.78 11.24 -3.61
C LEU A 135 -0.14 10.34 -4.45
N PRO A 136 -0.88 10.89 -5.42
CA PRO A 136 -1.58 10.08 -6.41
C PRO A 136 -0.64 9.64 -7.53
N HIS A 137 -1.17 8.76 -8.38
CA HIS A 137 -0.63 8.58 -9.71
C HIS A 137 -0.86 9.83 -10.59
N THR A 138 0.16 10.16 -11.37
CA THR A 138 0.13 11.23 -12.40
C THR A 138 0.38 10.67 -13.79
N THR A 139 0.77 9.40 -13.90
CA THR A 139 1.01 8.68 -15.14
C THR A 139 -0.31 8.44 -15.88
N PRO A 140 -0.45 8.87 -17.14
CA PRO A 140 -1.65 8.60 -17.92
C PRO A 140 -1.68 7.16 -18.44
N GLY A 141 -2.88 6.63 -18.70
CA GLY A 141 -3.05 5.32 -19.35
C GLY A 141 -2.99 4.12 -18.41
N LEU A 142 -3.12 4.32 -17.09
CA LEU A 142 -3.08 3.25 -16.10
C LEU A 142 -4.27 2.28 -16.19
N GLU A 143 -5.35 2.66 -16.88
CA GLU A 143 -6.46 1.76 -17.20
C GLU A 143 -6.03 0.53 -18.01
N GLU A 144 -4.93 0.62 -18.76
CA GLU A 144 -4.37 -0.54 -19.47
C GLU A 144 -3.65 -1.48 -18.50
N THR A 145 -3.06 -0.96 -17.43
CA THR A 145 -2.49 -1.78 -16.34
C THR A 145 -3.62 -2.53 -15.62
N GLY A 146 -4.70 -1.85 -15.24
CA GLY A 146 -5.89 -2.48 -14.67
C GLY A 146 -6.47 -3.55 -15.59
N ARG A 147 -6.63 -3.26 -16.89
CA ARG A 147 -7.11 -4.24 -17.90
C ARG A 147 -6.24 -5.49 -17.93
N ARG A 148 -4.91 -5.34 -18.00
CA ARG A 148 -3.96 -6.47 -18.05
C ARG A 148 -3.97 -7.30 -16.77
N ALA A 149 -4.22 -6.66 -15.64
CA ALA A 149 -4.32 -7.29 -14.33
C ALA A 149 -5.74 -7.80 -14.01
N HIS A 150 -6.69 -7.71 -14.96
CA HIS A 150 -8.09 -8.12 -14.77
C HIS A 150 -8.83 -7.35 -13.66
N MET A 151 -8.40 -6.12 -13.36
CA MET A 151 -9.01 -5.24 -12.37
C MET A 151 -9.97 -4.25 -13.03
N PHE A 152 -11.15 -4.11 -12.44
CA PHE A 152 -12.26 -3.30 -12.94
C PHE A 152 -12.88 -2.49 -11.81
N VAL A 153 -13.49 -1.36 -12.20
CA VAL A 153 -14.35 -0.58 -11.31
C VAL A 153 -15.74 -0.45 -11.94
N GLU A 154 -16.77 -0.55 -11.11
CA GLU A 154 -18.13 -0.25 -11.54
C GLU A 154 -18.34 1.27 -11.54
N ARG A 155 -18.66 1.84 -12.70
CA ARG A 155 -18.99 3.26 -12.88
C ARG A 155 -20.28 3.38 -13.68
N ASP A 156 -21.26 4.07 -13.11
CA ASP A 156 -22.59 4.27 -13.72
C ASP A 156 -23.27 2.97 -14.21
N GLY A 157 -23.04 1.86 -13.49
CA GLY A 157 -23.59 0.53 -13.80
C GLY A 157 -22.82 -0.25 -14.88
N GLU A 158 -21.67 0.27 -15.34
CA GLU A 158 -20.78 -0.40 -16.29
C GLU A 158 -19.46 -0.79 -15.62
N MET A 159 -18.96 -1.97 -15.97
CA MET A 159 -17.61 -2.40 -15.60
C MET A 159 -16.60 -1.79 -16.56
N VAL A 160 -15.74 -0.92 -16.05
CA VAL A 160 -14.64 -0.32 -16.82
C VAL A 160 -13.31 -0.75 -16.23
N PRO A 161 -12.24 -0.91 -17.03
CA PRO A 161 -10.92 -1.20 -16.49
C PRO A 161 -10.53 -0.20 -15.42
N ASP A 162 -9.92 -0.68 -14.34
CA ASP A 162 -9.51 0.16 -13.24
C ASP A 162 -8.35 1.07 -13.66
N ASP A 163 -8.53 2.38 -13.52
CA ASP A 163 -7.53 3.40 -13.81
C ASP A 163 -6.63 3.74 -12.61
N LEU A 164 -6.81 3.04 -11.49
CA LEU A 164 -6.02 3.17 -10.26
C LEU A 164 -6.10 4.56 -9.63
N SER A 165 -7.12 5.36 -9.96
CA SER A 165 -7.32 6.70 -9.38
C SER A 165 -7.63 6.69 -7.88
N HIS A 166 -7.93 5.51 -7.33
CA HIS A 166 -8.12 5.25 -5.90
C HIS A 166 -6.81 4.94 -5.16
N GLU A 167 -5.74 4.58 -5.87
CA GLU A 167 -4.44 4.23 -5.31
C GLU A 167 -3.62 5.49 -4.94
N GLN A 168 -2.86 5.41 -3.85
CA GLN A 168 -1.94 6.46 -3.38
C GLN A 168 -0.72 5.92 -2.67
N SER A 169 0.36 6.69 -2.76
CA SER A 169 1.58 6.46 -1.99
C SER A 169 1.63 7.36 -0.76
N LEU A 170 1.96 6.76 0.38
CA LEU A 170 2.37 7.48 1.58
C LEU A 170 3.89 7.66 1.53
N VAL A 171 4.37 8.91 1.50
CA VAL A 171 5.78 9.23 1.33
C VAL A 171 6.27 10.08 2.50
N PHE A 172 7.38 9.67 3.08
CA PHE A 172 8.05 10.41 4.14
C PHE A 172 9.37 10.98 3.63
N ASP A 173 9.53 12.29 3.74
CA ASP A 173 10.78 12.98 3.50
C ASP A 173 11.65 12.97 4.77
N THR A 174 12.54 11.98 4.86
CA THR A 174 13.46 11.82 6.00
C THR A 174 14.78 12.52 5.74
N GLU A 175 15.59 12.74 6.78
CA GLU A 175 16.96 13.29 6.63
C GLU A 175 17.80 12.51 5.59
N ASN A 176 17.59 11.21 5.47
CA ASN A 176 18.35 10.32 4.61
C ASN A 176 17.76 10.19 3.19
N GLY A 177 16.56 10.69 2.92
CA GLY A 177 15.86 10.57 1.65
C GLY A 177 14.40 10.13 1.80
N LEU A 178 13.73 9.93 0.66
CA LEU A 178 12.33 9.55 0.62
C LEU A 178 12.14 8.08 0.98
N VAL A 179 11.24 7.80 1.91
CA VAL A 179 10.71 6.45 2.18
C VAL A 179 9.29 6.41 1.63
N ILE A 180 9.08 5.59 0.60
CA ILE A 180 7.83 5.46 -0.13
C ILE A 180 7.13 4.18 0.29
N PHE A 181 5.85 4.30 0.64
CA PHE A 181 4.96 3.18 0.90
C PHE A 181 3.86 3.15 -0.15
N ASN A 182 3.69 2.01 -0.80
CA ASN A 182 2.51 1.67 -1.59
C ASN A 182 2.28 0.16 -1.47
N SER A 183 1.11 -0.22 -0.99
CA SER A 183 0.85 -1.57 -0.50
C SER A 183 0.72 -2.64 -1.58
N CYS A 184 0.22 -2.31 -2.78
CA CYS A 184 0.15 -3.26 -3.91
C CYS A 184 0.88 -2.77 -5.16
N SER A 185 1.15 -1.47 -5.27
CA SER A 185 1.84 -0.86 -6.39
C SER A 185 1.25 -1.25 -7.74
N HIS A 186 -0.07 -1.18 -7.88
CA HIS A 186 -0.78 -1.63 -9.09
C HIS A 186 -0.30 -0.89 -10.33
N ALA A 187 0.03 0.40 -10.21
CA ALA A 187 0.59 1.19 -11.30
C ALA A 187 2.03 0.75 -11.71
N GLY A 188 2.69 -0.07 -10.89
CA GLY A 188 4.07 -0.50 -11.01
C GLY A 188 5.00 0.24 -10.03
N ALA A 189 5.83 -0.52 -9.30
CA ALA A 189 6.74 0.05 -8.32
C ALA A 189 7.76 1.05 -8.91
N ASP A 190 8.22 0.83 -10.14
CA ASP A 190 9.10 1.76 -10.85
C ASP A 190 8.38 3.06 -11.25
N VAL A 191 7.10 2.98 -11.57
CA VAL A 191 6.23 4.13 -11.84
C VAL A 191 6.08 4.97 -10.57
N ILE A 192 5.75 4.32 -9.45
CA ILE A 192 5.59 4.99 -8.15
C ILE A 192 6.87 5.70 -7.70
N VAL A 193 8.02 5.04 -7.82
CA VAL A 193 9.29 5.66 -7.46
C VAL A 193 9.58 6.89 -8.33
N ARG A 194 9.29 6.83 -9.63
CA ARG A 194 9.42 7.99 -10.53
C ARG A 194 8.48 9.11 -10.12
N GLU A 195 7.20 8.83 -9.90
CA GLU A 195 6.19 9.83 -9.53
C GLU A 195 6.54 10.52 -8.21
N ALA A 196 7.02 9.78 -7.22
CA ALA A 196 7.52 10.35 -5.96
C ALA A 196 8.74 11.25 -6.17
N ALA A 197 9.69 10.85 -7.01
CA ALA A 197 10.86 11.66 -7.35
C ALA A 197 10.50 12.95 -8.11
N GLU A 198 9.46 12.91 -8.96
CA GLU A 198 8.93 14.07 -9.67
C GLU A 198 8.18 15.02 -8.72
N ALA A 199 7.38 14.47 -7.79
CA ALA A 199 6.64 15.25 -6.80
C ALA A 199 7.54 15.93 -5.77
N LEU A 200 8.65 15.28 -5.38
CA LEU A 200 9.59 15.73 -4.35
C LEU A 200 11.02 15.78 -4.91
N PRO A 201 11.32 16.72 -5.81
CA PRO A 201 12.57 16.75 -6.57
C PRO A 201 13.79 17.02 -5.70
N GLY A 202 14.93 16.43 -6.08
CA GLY A 202 16.23 16.65 -5.42
C GLY A 202 16.44 15.84 -4.14
N ARG A 203 15.51 14.95 -3.79
CA ARG A 203 15.63 14.02 -2.67
C ARG A 203 16.01 12.63 -3.19
N PRO A 204 17.00 11.93 -2.60
CA PRO A 204 17.30 10.55 -2.99
C PRO A 204 16.18 9.63 -2.52
N ILE A 205 15.88 8.58 -3.28
CA ILE A 205 14.92 7.56 -2.87
C ILE A 205 15.62 6.55 -1.95
N LEU A 206 15.32 6.61 -0.66
CA LEU A 206 15.92 5.73 0.34
C LEU A 206 15.29 4.34 0.25
N ALA A 207 13.96 4.24 0.30
CA ALA A 207 13.28 2.96 0.31
C ALA A 207 11.93 2.98 -0.42
N MET A 208 11.58 1.85 -1.02
CA MET A 208 10.24 1.53 -1.54
C MET A 208 9.71 0.31 -0.78
N ILE A 209 8.54 0.44 -0.16
CA ILE A 209 7.99 -0.54 0.79
C ILE A 209 6.56 -0.90 0.42
N GLY A 210 6.27 -2.20 0.34
CA GLY A 210 4.95 -2.76 0.07
C GLY A 210 4.98 -3.91 -0.94
N GLY A 211 3.81 -4.41 -1.32
CA GLY A 211 3.65 -5.39 -2.40
C GLY A 211 3.72 -4.74 -3.78
N PHE A 212 4.13 -5.52 -4.79
CA PHE A 212 4.36 -5.07 -6.17
C PHE A 212 3.42 -5.69 -7.20
N HIS A 213 2.43 -6.46 -6.77
CA HIS A 213 1.41 -7.12 -7.60
C HIS A 213 2.01 -8.03 -8.69
N LEU A 214 2.96 -8.90 -8.29
CA LEU A 214 3.75 -9.74 -9.19
C LEU A 214 3.50 -11.24 -9.03
N PHE A 215 2.52 -11.64 -8.22
CA PHE A 215 2.29 -13.06 -7.86
C PHE A 215 2.14 -13.95 -9.10
N ASP A 216 1.32 -13.54 -10.06
CA ASP A 216 1.09 -14.26 -11.32
C ASP A 216 1.83 -13.64 -12.53
N THR A 217 2.81 -12.77 -12.29
CA THR A 217 3.56 -12.11 -13.36
C THR A 217 4.64 -13.04 -13.94
N PRO A 218 4.77 -13.15 -15.28
CA PRO A 218 5.86 -13.88 -15.91
C PRO A 218 7.24 -13.42 -15.45
N GLN A 219 8.15 -14.36 -15.16
CA GLN A 219 9.44 -14.04 -14.53
C GLN A 219 10.39 -13.21 -15.40
N ASP A 220 10.22 -13.19 -16.71
CA ASP A 220 10.91 -12.25 -17.61
C ASP A 220 10.42 -10.81 -17.43
N GLU A 221 9.12 -10.59 -17.23
CA GLU A 221 8.58 -9.27 -16.88
C GLU A 221 9.06 -8.81 -15.49
N VAL A 222 9.15 -9.73 -14.51
CA VAL A 222 9.70 -9.44 -13.18
C VAL A 222 11.19 -9.01 -13.27
N ARG A 223 12.00 -9.69 -14.09
CA ARG A 223 13.39 -9.29 -14.32
C ARG A 223 13.48 -7.90 -14.96
N ALA A 224 12.64 -7.63 -15.95
CA ALA A 224 12.58 -6.31 -16.57
C ALA A 224 12.18 -5.22 -15.56
N LEU A 225 11.26 -5.52 -14.63
CA LEU A 225 10.92 -4.61 -13.53
C LEU A 225 12.11 -4.39 -12.59
N ALA A 226 12.84 -5.45 -12.22
CA ALA A 226 14.01 -5.32 -11.35
C ALA A 226 15.09 -4.40 -11.97
N GLU A 227 15.31 -4.49 -13.28
CA GLU A 227 16.20 -3.57 -14.02
C GLU A 227 15.69 -2.13 -13.99
N ARG A 228 14.39 -1.90 -14.18
CA ARG A 228 13.78 -0.56 -14.09
C ARG A 228 13.87 0.00 -12.68
N LEU A 229 13.62 -0.80 -11.65
CA LEU A 229 13.79 -0.43 -10.25
C LEU A 229 15.24 -0.03 -9.96
N ALA A 230 16.23 -0.81 -10.42
CA ALA A 230 17.63 -0.44 -10.26
C ALA A 230 17.96 0.91 -10.93
N ALA A 231 17.39 1.18 -12.10
CA ALA A 231 17.59 2.44 -12.82
C ALA A 231 16.96 3.66 -12.10
N THR A 232 15.98 3.46 -11.21
CA THR A 232 15.42 4.57 -10.40
C THR A 232 16.38 5.10 -9.34
N GLY A 233 17.41 4.32 -8.97
CA GLY A 233 18.34 4.67 -7.90
C GLY A 233 17.81 4.46 -6.48
N VAL A 234 16.66 3.79 -6.32
CA VAL A 234 16.19 3.35 -4.99
C VAL A 234 17.24 2.48 -4.30
N ARG A 235 17.49 2.73 -3.00
CA ARG A 235 18.53 2.00 -2.26
C ARG A 235 18.02 0.73 -1.59
N HIS A 236 16.81 0.78 -1.03
CA HIS A 236 16.18 -0.34 -0.36
C HIS A 236 14.82 -0.67 -0.96
N VAL A 237 14.57 -1.96 -1.19
CA VAL A 237 13.26 -2.48 -1.56
C VAL A 237 12.84 -3.45 -0.47
N ILE A 238 11.68 -3.21 0.14
CA ILE A 238 11.13 -4.10 1.16
C ILE A 238 9.77 -4.56 0.65
N THR A 239 9.67 -5.82 0.24
CA THR A 239 8.50 -6.31 -0.48
C THR A 239 8.08 -7.71 -0.05
N GLY A 240 6.80 -8.02 -0.23
CA GLY A 240 6.08 -9.21 0.23
C GLY A 240 4.65 -9.15 -0.31
N HIS A 241 3.67 -9.66 0.42
CA HIS A 241 2.25 -9.57 0.09
C HIS A 241 1.96 -10.11 -1.33
N CYS A 242 1.37 -9.29 -2.20
CA CYS A 242 1.05 -9.62 -3.59
C CYS A 242 2.25 -9.73 -4.53
N THR A 243 3.49 -9.52 -4.06
CA THR A 243 4.70 -9.76 -4.86
C THR A 243 4.90 -11.25 -5.15
N GLY A 244 4.66 -12.12 -4.17
CA GLY A 244 4.92 -13.56 -4.29
C GLY A 244 6.40 -13.96 -4.17
N GLU A 245 6.66 -15.17 -3.64
CA GLU A 245 8.01 -15.65 -3.30
C GLU A 245 8.95 -15.72 -4.51
N ALA A 246 8.47 -16.23 -5.64
CA ALA A 246 9.28 -16.37 -6.86
C ALA A 246 9.74 -15.00 -7.40
N SER A 247 8.83 -14.02 -7.42
CA SER A 247 9.14 -12.67 -7.90
C SER A 247 10.02 -11.91 -6.91
N TYR A 248 9.81 -12.09 -5.60
CA TYR A 248 10.71 -11.59 -4.56
C TYR A 248 12.15 -12.07 -4.78
N GLU A 249 12.35 -13.37 -4.97
CA GLU A 249 13.67 -13.96 -5.19
C GLU A 249 14.33 -13.48 -6.49
N THR A 250 13.55 -13.28 -7.55
CA THR A 250 14.02 -12.69 -8.81
C THR A 250 14.51 -11.26 -8.61
N ILE A 251 13.75 -10.40 -7.92
CA ILE A 251 14.15 -9.01 -7.64
C ILE A 251 15.37 -8.99 -6.72
N ARG A 252 15.39 -9.81 -5.67
CA ARG A 252 16.51 -9.94 -4.72
C ARG A 252 17.82 -10.36 -5.37
N SER A 253 17.74 -11.20 -6.40
CA SER A 253 18.92 -11.73 -7.11
C SER A 253 19.42 -10.80 -8.22
N ALA A 254 18.62 -9.81 -8.63
CA ALA A 254 19.00 -8.86 -9.67
C ALA A 254 19.98 -7.80 -9.12
N PRO A 255 20.87 -7.24 -9.96
CA PRO A 255 21.67 -6.08 -9.58
C PRO A 255 20.76 -4.87 -9.29
N GLY A 256 20.99 -4.18 -8.18
CA GLY A 256 20.22 -2.97 -7.85
C GLY A 256 20.08 -2.75 -6.34
N PRO A 257 18.87 -2.43 -5.84
CA PRO A 257 18.65 -2.14 -4.43
C PRO A 257 18.94 -3.33 -3.52
N LEU A 258 19.16 -3.05 -2.24
CA LEU A 258 19.12 -4.06 -1.20
C LEU A 258 17.67 -4.47 -0.95
N VAL A 259 17.38 -5.76 -1.14
CA VAL A 259 16.02 -6.30 -1.05
C VAL A 259 15.84 -7.04 0.28
N SER A 260 14.74 -6.79 0.99
CA SER A 260 14.35 -7.49 2.22
C SER A 260 12.90 -7.91 2.17
N TYR A 261 12.57 -9.02 2.83
CA TYR A 261 11.22 -9.56 2.83
C TYR A 261 10.32 -8.80 3.81
N LEU A 262 9.12 -8.45 3.37
CA LEU A 262 8.09 -7.82 4.20
C LEU A 262 7.21 -8.91 4.80
N GLY A 263 7.50 -9.38 6.01
CA GLY A 263 6.69 -10.39 6.71
C GLY A 263 6.14 -9.89 8.04
N THR A 264 5.04 -10.47 8.53
CA THR A 264 4.38 -10.07 9.78
C THR A 264 5.36 -10.08 10.96
N GLY A 265 5.35 -9.01 11.76
CA GLY A 265 6.25 -8.82 12.90
C GLY A 265 7.65 -8.32 12.54
N SER A 266 7.98 -8.18 11.25
CA SER A 266 9.25 -7.56 10.84
C SER A 266 9.31 -6.09 11.24
N VAL A 267 10.51 -5.63 11.60
CA VAL A 267 10.77 -4.24 11.98
C VAL A 267 11.91 -3.67 11.14
N PHE A 268 11.67 -2.52 10.52
CA PHE A 268 12.65 -1.78 9.71
C PHE A 268 12.90 -0.39 10.30
N SER A 269 14.15 0.08 10.20
CA SER A 269 14.56 1.39 10.71
C SER A 269 15.30 2.17 9.63
N PHE A 270 14.96 3.46 9.51
CA PHE A 270 15.52 4.41 8.54
C PHE A 270 15.98 5.71 9.21
#